data_AF-A0A934I586-F1
#
_entry.id   AF-A0A934I586-F1
#
_cell.length_a   1.000
_cell.length_b   1.000
_cell.length_c   1.000
_cell.angle_alpha   90.00
_cell.angle_beta   90.00
_cell.angle_gamma   90.00
#
_symmetry.space_group_name_H-M   'P 1'
#
loop_
_entity.id
_entity.type
_entity.pdbx_description
1 polymer ?
#
loop_
_entity_poly.entity_id
_entity_poly.type
_entity_poly.pdbx_seq_one_letter_code
_entity_poly.pdbx_strand_id
1 'polypeptide(L)'
;MTSSTGTADHPEVVAVDRPGGVDDSPGTLEPARWVSLADLHAARADALTRGWRERRGTGVEHQIEDFLHTYYPARPAQLRRWHPGAGVTLASAPDVPGAAERSTWRWYVVSDTGATLDVAAFLADRGDTVAYVRDLLVSTASRPAALGCFGLHEWAMVYRQGGDTRHSLPLRLGPEGTDAVVEAHPVRCTHIDAFRFFTPEARPLNQLQPTRDTQRDLEQPGCLHAGMDLVRSQTCSSARTEAGRMRQPVKACA
;
A
#
# COMPACT_ATOMS: atom_id res chain seq x y z
N MET A 1 -9.12 -9.00 -50.42
CA MET A 1 -8.60 -8.21 -49.28
C MET A 1 -9.77 -7.93 -48.34
N THR A 2 -10.05 -8.85 -47.43
CA THR A 2 -11.10 -8.72 -46.42
C THR A 2 -10.43 -8.28 -45.12
N SER A 3 -10.73 -7.05 -44.69
CA SER A 3 -10.26 -6.46 -43.44
C SER A 3 -11.09 -7.02 -42.30
N SER A 4 -10.46 -7.71 -41.35
CA SER A 4 -11.05 -8.15 -40.10
C SER A 4 -10.62 -7.17 -39.02
N THR A 5 -11.55 -6.35 -38.55
CA THR A 5 -11.38 -5.49 -37.38
C THR A 5 -11.52 -6.34 -36.12
N GLY A 6 -10.40 -6.66 -35.48
CA GLY A 6 -10.39 -7.27 -34.16
C GLY A 6 -10.85 -6.27 -33.11
N THR A 7 -11.97 -6.56 -32.47
CA THR A 7 -12.41 -5.89 -31.24
C THR A 7 -11.45 -6.28 -30.12
N ALA A 8 -10.71 -5.31 -29.60
CA ALA A 8 -9.92 -5.47 -28.39
C ALA A 8 -10.89 -5.67 -27.21
N ASP A 9 -10.85 -6.86 -26.62
CA ASP A 9 -11.57 -7.21 -25.41
C ASP A 9 -10.96 -6.42 -24.25
N HIS A 10 -11.63 -5.36 -23.82
CA HIS A 10 -11.25 -4.62 -22.63
C HIS A 10 -11.63 -5.47 -21.41
N PRO A 11 -10.69 -5.83 -20.51
CA PRO A 11 -11.07 -6.51 -19.29
C PRO A 11 -12.02 -5.62 -18.51
N GLU A 12 -13.23 -6.15 -18.29
CA GLU A 12 -14.24 -5.56 -17.43
C GLU A 12 -13.59 -5.22 -16.09
N VAL A 13 -13.64 -3.94 -15.70
CA VAL A 13 -13.23 -3.52 -14.37
C VAL A 13 -14.21 -4.14 -13.41
N VAL A 14 -13.86 -5.32 -12.88
CA VAL A 14 -14.61 -5.96 -11.81
C VAL A 14 -14.70 -4.94 -10.69
N ALA A 15 -15.90 -4.41 -10.47
CA ALA A 15 -16.19 -3.59 -9.31
C ALA A 15 -15.75 -4.40 -8.11
N VAL A 16 -14.68 -3.94 -7.43
CA VAL A 16 -14.36 -4.44 -6.11
C VAL A 16 -15.56 -4.03 -5.28
N ASP A 17 -16.44 -5.00 -5.04
CA ASP A 17 -17.54 -4.87 -4.11
C ASP A 17 -16.91 -4.28 -2.85
N ARG A 18 -17.29 -3.04 -2.49
CA ARG A 18 -16.87 -2.48 -1.20
C ARG A 18 -17.33 -3.55 -0.22
N PRO A 19 -16.43 -4.21 0.53
CA PRO A 19 -16.90 -5.07 1.59
C PRO A 19 -17.84 -4.18 2.38
N GLY A 20 -19.13 -4.57 2.40
CA GLY A 20 -20.18 -3.81 3.05
C GLY A 20 -19.59 -3.36 4.37
N GLY A 21 -19.57 -2.03 4.58
CA GLY A 21 -18.83 -1.42 5.67
C GLY A 21 -19.07 -2.26 6.91
N VAL A 22 -17.98 -2.79 7.48
CA VAL A 22 -18.08 -3.43 8.79
C VAL A 22 -18.77 -2.38 9.64
N ASP A 23 -19.98 -2.72 10.09
CA ASP A 23 -20.78 -1.84 10.92
C ASP A 23 -19.89 -1.43 12.10
N ASP A 24 -19.41 -0.18 12.10
CA ASP A 24 -18.56 0.39 13.15
C ASP A 24 -19.32 0.51 14.49
N SER A 25 -20.54 -0.03 14.56
CA SER A 25 -21.30 -0.19 15.77
C SER A 25 -20.58 -1.15 16.73
N PRO A 26 -20.29 -0.72 17.98
CA PRO A 26 -19.77 -1.63 19.00
C PRO A 26 -20.71 -2.83 19.13
N GLY A 27 -20.16 -4.03 18.96
CA GLY A 27 -20.99 -5.22 18.81
C GLY A 27 -20.23 -6.53 18.94
N THR A 28 -20.97 -7.59 19.21
CA THR A 28 -20.45 -8.95 19.27
C THR A 28 -20.78 -9.69 17.99
N LEU A 29 -19.78 -10.31 17.36
CA LEU A 29 -19.99 -11.21 16.24
C LEU A 29 -20.09 -12.65 16.75
N GLU A 30 -21.17 -13.32 16.36
CA GLU A 30 -21.38 -14.73 16.67
C GLU A 30 -20.32 -15.64 16.03
N PRO A 31 -19.97 -16.77 16.67
CA PRO A 31 -18.85 -17.61 16.26
C PRO A 31 -18.90 -18.05 14.80
N ALA A 32 -20.04 -18.59 14.35
CA ALA A 32 -20.22 -19.03 12.98
C ALA A 32 -20.03 -17.89 11.95
N ARG A 33 -20.45 -16.67 12.30
CA ARG A 33 -20.38 -15.52 11.41
C ARG A 33 -18.95 -15.04 11.24
N TRP A 34 -18.22 -14.83 12.33
CA TRP A 34 -16.86 -14.29 12.22
C TRP A 34 -15.88 -15.32 11.66
N VAL A 35 -16.07 -16.61 11.94
CA VAL A 35 -15.27 -17.69 11.29
C VAL A 35 -15.47 -17.65 9.78
N SER A 36 -16.73 -17.57 9.32
CA SER A 36 -17.02 -17.46 7.88
C SER A 36 -16.37 -16.23 7.24
N LEU A 37 -16.42 -15.06 7.89
CA LEU A 37 -15.75 -13.84 7.41
C LEU A 37 -14.23 -14.00 7.34
N ALA A 38 -13.63 -14.62 8.35
CA ALA A 38 -12.19 -14.89 8.39
C ALA A 38 -11.76 -15.85 7.27
N ASP A 39 -12.53 -16.92 7.02
CA ASP A 39 -12.25 -17.88 5.96
C ASP A 39 -12.40 -17.26 4.56
N LEU A 40 -13.45 -16.46 4.34
CA LEU A 40 -13.64 -15.71 3.08
C LEU A 40 -12.51 -14.70 2.84
N HIS A 41 -12.03 -14.04 3.89
CA HIS A 41 -10.88 -13.15 3.81
C HIS A 41 -9.59 -13.93 3.47
N ALA A 42 -9.33 -15.03 4.16
CA ALA A 42 -8.17 -15.88 3.90
C ALA A 42 -8.18 -16.42 2.47
N ALA A 43 -9.32 -16.87 1.97
CA ALA A 43 -9.48 -17.35 0.60
C ALA A 43 -9.20 -16.25 -0.45
N ARG A 44 -9.66 -15.01 -0.22
CA ARG A 44 -9.36 -13.86 -1.09
C ARG A 44 -7.86 -13.53 -1.09
N ALA A 45 -7.25 -13.48 0.09
CA ALA A 45 -5.81 -13.26 0.22
C ALA A 45 -5.01 -14.38 -0.47
N ASP A 46 -5.48 -15.63 -0.36
CA ASP A 46 -4.87 -16.78 -1.02
C ASP A 46 -4.99 -16.73 -2.55
N ALA A 47 -6.13 -16.28 -3.08
CA ALA A 47 -6.31 -16.09 -4.51
C ALA A 47 -5.38 -15.00 -5.05
N LEU A 48 -5.33 -13.84 -4.38
CA LEU A 48 -4.51 -12.68 -4.80
C LEU A 48 -3.00 -12.95 -4.73
N THR A 49 -2.55 -13.82 -3.84
CA THR A 49 -1.11 -14.12 -3.66
C THR A 49 -0.68 -15.45 -4.27
N ARG A 50 -1.57 -16.15 -4.99
CA ARG A 50 -1.30 -17.48 -5.55
C ARG A 50 -0.11 -17.48 -6.51
N GLY A 51 -0.16 -16.63 -7.54
CA GLY A 51 0.86 -16.59 -8.60
C GLY A 51 2.26 -16.35 -8.04
N TRP A 52 2.40 -15.37 -7.13
CA TRP A 52 3.65 -15.11 -6.44
C TRP A 52 4.17 -16.31 -5.64
N ARG A 53 3.31 -16.99 -4.86
CA ARG A 53 3.74 -18.16 -4.07
C ARG A 53 4.19 -19.33 -4.94
N GLU A 54 3.46 -19.61 -6.02
CA GLU A 54 3.79 -20.69 -6.95
C GLU A 54 5.16 -20.45 -7.62
N ARG A 55 5.40 -19.23 -8.11
CA ARG A 55 6.67 -18.85 -8.73
C ARG A 55 7.84 -18.82 -7.75
N ARG A 56 7.60 -18.35 -6.51
CA ARG A 56 8.63 -18.39 -5.46
C ARG A 56 9.05 -19.82 -5.11
N GLY A 57 8.11 -20.78 -5.16
CA GLY A 57 8.40 -22.20 -4.96
C GLY A 57 9.25 -22.82 -6.06
N THR A 58 9.23 -22.25 -7.27
CA THR A 58 9.96 -22.75 -8.45
C THR A 58 11.16 -21.89 -8.85
N GLY A 59 11.40 -20.77 -8.15
CA GLY A 59 12.51 -19.84 -8.43
C GLY A 59 12.31 -18.99 -9.69
N VAL A 60 11.08 -18.89 -10.21
CA VAL A 60 10.77 -18.07 -11.39
C VAL A 60 10.54 -16.62 -10.96
N GLU A 61 11.26 -15.68 -11.57
CA GLU A 61 11.09 -14.25 -11.31
C GLU A 61 9.94 -13.66 -12.15
N HIS A 62 9.21 -12.72 -11.55
CA HIS A 62 8.22 -11.89 -12.23
C HIS A 62 8.34 -10.43 -11.77
N GLN A 63 8.90 -9.60 -12.64
CA GLN A 63 9.35 -8.24 -12.31
C GLN A 63 8.31 -7.36 -11.60
N ILE A 64 7.02 -7.45 -11.97
CA ILE A 64 5.96 -6.64 -11.36
C ILE A 64 5.53 -7.18 -9.98
N GLU A 65 5.09 -8.44 -9.92
CA GLU A 65 4.64 -9.04 -8.65
C GLU A 65 5.75 -9.11 -7.59
N ASP A 66 6.98 -9.42 -7.96
CA ASP A 66 8.11 -9.43 -7.00
C ASP A 66 8.43 -8.02 -6.49
N PHE A 67 8.27 -7.01 -7.34
CA PHE A 67 8.37 -5.61 -6.94
C PHE A 67 7.25 -5.24 -5.94
N LEU A 68 6.00 -5.70 -6.13
CA LEU A 68 4.92 -5.41 -5.18
C LEU A 68 5.24 -5.90 -3.76
N HIS A 69 5.83 -7.09 -3.61
CA HIS A 69 6.24 -7.62 -2.30
C HIS A 69 7.50 -6.97 -1.73
N THR A 70 8.31 -6.35 -2.59
CA THR A 70 9.46 -5.52 -2.18
C THR A 70 9.00 -4.14 -1.71
N TYR A 71 8.05 -3.55 -2.43
CA TYR A 71 7.55 -2.20 -2.19
C TYR A 71 6.55 -2.15 -1.02
N TYR A 72 5.61 -3.10 -0.99
CA TYR A 72 4.69 -3.32 0.13
C TYR A 72 5.18 -4.54 0.90
N PRO A 73 5.83 -4.38 2.07
CA PRO A 73 6.43 -5.48 2.82
C PRO A 73 5.40 -6.40 3.52
N ALA A 74 4.20 -6.53 2.94
CA ALA A 74 3.13 -7.37 3.43
C ALA A 74 3.41 -8.84 3.07
N ARG A 75 3.59 -9.67 4.11
CA ARG A 75 3.77 -11.12 3.91
C ARG A 75 2.40 -11.74 3.60
N PRO A 76 2.28 -12.76 2.70
CA PRO A 76 0.99 -13.42 2.45
C PRO A 76 0.30 -13.94 3.72
N ALA A 77 1.08 -14.44 4.69
CA ALA A 77 0.55 -14.87 5.98
C ALA A 77 -0.09 -13.72 6.79
N GLN A 78 0.41 -12.48 6.66
CA GLN A 78 -0.19 -11.31 7.28
C GLN A 78 -1.46 -10.89 6.53
N LEU A 79 -1.43 -10.90 5.19
CA LEU A 79 -2.60 -10.58 4.35
C LEU A 79 -3.78 -11.53 4.60
N ARG A 80 -3.52 -12.79 4.95
CA ARG A 80 -4.55 -13.77 5.33
C ARG A 80 -5.23 -13.48 6.67
N ARG A 81 -4.66 -12.63 7.53
CA ARG A 81 -5.21 -12.35 8.86
C ARG A 81 -6.37 -11.36 8.76
N TRP A 82 -7.55 -11.83 9.12
CA TRP A 82 -8.74 -11.00 9.23
C TRP A 82 -8.91 -10.45 10.65
N HIS A 83 -9.16 -9.14 10.74
CA HIS A 83 -9.50 -8.42 11.95
C HIS A 83 -10.92 -7.84 11.84
N PRO A 84 -11.74 -7.89 12.91
CA PRO A 84 -13.10 -7.37 12.87
C PRO A 84 -13.19 -5.84 13.01
N GLY A 85 -12.06 -5.16 13.28
CA GLY A 85 -12.04 -3.73 13.59
C GLY A 85 -12.07 -3.44 15.09
N ALA A 86 -11.98 -2.16 15.44
CA ALA A 86 -12.05 -1.69 16.82
C ALA A 86 -13.50 -1.77 17.35
N GLY A 87 -13.68 -2.07 18.64
CA GLY A 87 -15.01 -2.11 19.26
C GLY A 87 -15.85 -3.36 18.97
N VAL A 88 -15.32 -4.31 18.17
CA VAL A 88 -15.99 -5.57 17.86
C VAL A 88 -15.42 -6.71 18.71
N THR A 89 -16.30 -7.48 19.34
CA THR A 89 -15.94 -8.70 20.10
C THR A 89 -16.26 -9.93 19.27
N LEU A 90 -15.30 -10.84 19.13
CA LEU A 90 -15.49 -12.15 18.53
C LEU A 90 -15.94 -13.11 19.63
N ALA A 91 -17.21 -13.49 19.64
CA ALA A 91 -17.74 -14.40 20.65
C ALA A 91 -16.97 -15.72 20.67
N SER A 92 -16.69 -16.22 21.88
CA SER A 92 -16.10 -17.53 22.11
C SER A 92 -17.18 -18.63 22.05
N ALA A 93 -16.81 -19.79 21.53
CA ALA A 93 -17.58 -21.03 21.68
C ALA A 93 -16.61 -22.21 21.90
N PRO A 94 -16.99 -23.24 22.67
CA PRO A 94 -16.09 -24.35 23.04
C PRO A 94 -15.41 -25.02 21.84
N ASP A 95 -16.11 -25.10 20.70
CA ASP A 95 -15.65 -25.79 19.49
C ASP A 95 -15.10 -24.84 18.41
N VAL A 96 -14.77 -23.59 18.74
CA VAL A 96 -14.30 -22.58 17.78
C VAL A 96 -12.84 -22.22 18.06
N PRO A 97 -11.87 -22.83 17.34
CA PRO A 97 -10.44 -22.69 17.64
C PRO A 97 -9.90 -21.26 17.47
N GLY A 98 -10.50 -20.46 16.59
CA GLY A 98 -9.92 -19.18 16.21
C GLY A 98 -9.90 -18.14 17.34
N ALA A 99 -10.75 -18.24 18.38
CA ALA A 99 -10.66 -17.37 19.55
C ALA A 99 -9.36 -17.60 20.34
N ALA A 100 -8.91 -18.85 20.45
CA ALA A 100 -7.63 -19.19 21.08
C ALA A 100 -6.44 -18.69 20.26
N GLU A 101 -6.51 -18.75 18.92
CA GLU A 101 -5.49 -18.17 18.03
C GLU A 101 -5.33 -16.66 18.27
N ARG A 102 -6.46 -15.94 18.41
CA ARG A 102 -6.46 -14.49 18.63
C ARG A 102 -5.77 -14.07 19.93
N SER A 103 -5.72 -14.94 20.95
CA SER A 103 -4.97 -14.65 22.19
C SER A 103 -3.46 -14.45 21.96
N THR A 104 -2.93 -15.01 20.87
CA THR A 104 -1.50 -14.89 20.51
C THR A 104 -1.20 -13.63 19.69
N TRP A 105 -2.23 -12.89 19.27
CA TRP A 105 -2.07 -11.72 18.43
C TRP A 105 -1.80 -10.47 19.29
N ARG A 106 -0.99 -9.56 18.76
CA ARG A 106 -0.71 -8.30 19.45
C ARG A 106 -1.99 -7.49 19.63
N TRP A 107 -2.13 -6.88 20.80
CA TRP A 107 -3.25 -6.03 21.17
C TRP A 107 -4.60 -6.73 21.13
N TYR A 108 -4.64 -8.05 21.33
CA TYR A 108 -5.89 -8.76 21.58
C TYR A 108 -6.00 -9.10 23.06
N VAL A 109 -7.18 -8.88 23.61
CA VAL A 109 -7.57 -9.36 24.93
C VAL A 109 -8.64 -10.43 24.76
N VAL A 110 -8.49 -11.54 25.47
CA VAL A 110 -9.45 -12.65 25.50
C VAL A 110 -10.08 -12.72 26.88
N SER A 111 -11.39 -12.87 26.90
CA SER A 111 -12.22 -12.99 28.09
C SER A 111 -13.26 -14.08 27.88
N ASP A 112 -14.08 -14.35 28.90
CA ASP A 112 -15.17 -15.33 28.82
C ASP A 112 -16.19 -14.99 27.71
N THR A 113 -16.34 -13.70 27.38
CA THR A 113 -17.28 -13.26 26.34
C THR A 113 -16.70 -13.33 24.93
N GLY A 114 -15.38 -13.49 24.77
CA GLY A 114 -14.75 -13.45 23.45
C GLY A 114 -13.37 -12.81 23.39
N ALA A 115 -12.87 -12.66 22.17
CA ALA A 115 -11.65 -11.94 21.83
C ALA A 115 -11.95 -10.58 21.20
N THR A 116 -11.31 -9.51 21.66
CA THR A 116 -11.46 -8.17 21.09
C THR A 116 -10.11 -7.46 20.98
N LEU A 117 -10.03 -6.46 20.10
CA LEU A 117 -8.86 -5.59 19.98
C LEU A 117 -8.80 -4.66 21.20
N ASP A 118 -7.73 -4.77 21.98
CA ASP A 118 -7.36 -3.80 22.99
C ASP A 118 -6.88 -2.50 22.32
N VAL A 119 -7.85 -1.61 22.07
CA VAL A 119 -7.61 -0.31 21.44
C VAL A 119 -6.67 0.55 22.29
N ALA A 120 -6.73 0.45 23.62
CA ALA A 120 -5.87 1.24 24.50
C ALA A 120 -4.41 0.79 24.37
N ALA A 121 -4.15 -0.52 24.42
CA ALA A 121 -2.81 -1.05 24.19
C ALA A 121 -2.31 -0.78 22.75
N PHE A 122 -3.20 -0.85 21.75
CA PHE A 122 -2.86 -0.50 20.37
C PHE A 122 -2.43 0.96 20.23
N LEU A 123 -3.21 1.90 20.77
CA LEU A 123 -2.91 3.33 20.72
C LEU A 123 -1.72 3.72 21.60
N ALA A 124 -1.48 3.00 22.71
CA ALA A 124 -0.26 3.20 23.48
C ALA A 124 1.01 2.86 22.67
N ASP A 125 0.96 1.84 21.80
CA ASP A 125 2.09 1.47 20.94
C ASP A 125 2.14 2.25 19.61
N ARG A 126 0.98 2.61 19.03
CA ARG A 126 0.87 3.13 17.65
C ARG A 126 0.18 4.47 17.52
N GLY A 127 -0.19 5.12 18.63
CA GLY A 127 -0.95 6.37 18.65
C GLY A 127 -0.33 7.46 17.79
N ASP A 128 1.00 7.64 17.88
CA ASP A 128 1.72 8.64 17.08
C ASP A 128 1.61 8.36 15.57
N THR A 129 1.80 7.11 15.15
CA THR A 129 1.62 6.72 13.73
C THR A 129 0.17 6.90 13.28
N VAL A 130 -0.81 6.53 14.12
CA VAL A 130 -2.24 6.71 13.80
C VAL A 130 -2.56 8.19 13.62
N ALA A 131 -2.09 9.05 14.53
CA ALA A 131 -2.27 10.49 14.46
C ALA A 131 -1.59 11.08 13.21
N TYR A 132 -0.35 10.69 12.95
CA TYR A 132 0.41 11.12 11.77
C TYR A 132 -0.31 10.74 10.46
N VAL A 133 -0.69 9.47 10.31
CA VAL A 133 -1.38 8.99 9.11
C VAL A 133 -2.73 9.70 8.95
N ARG A 134 -3.52 9.82 10.02
CA ARG A 134 -4.80 10.55 9.98
C ARG A 134 -4.60 11.98 9.51
N ASP A 135 -3.67 12.71 10.12
CA ASP A 135 -3.42 14.12 9.80
C ASP A 135 -2.94 14.29 8.36
N LEU A 136 -2.07 13.40 7.88
CA LEU A 136 -1.60 13.39 6.50
C LEU A 136 -2.77 13.16 5.54
N LEU A 137 -3.59 12.13 5.78
CA LEU A 137 -4.72 11.79 4.92
C LEU A 137 -5.78 12.88 4.90
N VAL A 138 -6.11 13.48 6.05
CA VAL A 138 -7.05 14.60 6.13
C VAL A 138 -6.51 15.81 5.37
N SER A 139 -5.24 16.16 5.57
CA SER A 139 -4.60 17.27 4.88
C SER A 139 -4.59 17.05 3.37
N THR A 140 -4.16 15.87 2.92
CA THR A 140 -4.14 15.47 1.50
C THR A 140 -5.54 15.50 0.89
N ALA A 141 -6.55 14.92 1.54
CA ALA A 141 -7.92 14.87 1.03
C ALA A 141 -8.59 16.25 0.97
N SER A 142 -8.18 17.20 1.82
CA SER A 142 -8.74 18.55 1.86
C SER A 142 -8.29 19.48 0.72
N ARG A 143 -7.27 19.08 -0.05
CA ARG A 143 -6.67 19.94 -1.09
C ARG A 143 -7.25 19.64 -2.48
N PRO A 144 -7.25 20.65 -3.38
CA PRO A 144 -7.54 20.41 -4.80
C PRO A 144 -6.57 19.39 -5.41
N ALA A 145 -7.11 18.49 -6.23
CA ALA A 145 -6.31 17.52 -6.96
C ALA A 145 -5.50 18.20 -8.08
N ALA A 146 -4.19 17.97 -8.12
CA ALA A 146 -3.34 18.27 -9.27
C ALA A 146 -3.20 17.03 -10.15
N LEU A 147 -3.91 17.02 -11.29
CA LEU A 147 -4.03 15.86 -12.18
C LEU A 147 -3.06 15.88 -13.38
N GLY A 148 -2.36 16.99 -13.62
CA GLY A 148 -1.47 17.13 -14.77
C GLY A 148 -0.01 16.81 -14.47
N CYS A 149 0.27 15.80 -13.65
CA CYS A 149 1.64 15.29 -13.46
C CYS A 149 2.04 14.36 -14.60
N PHE A 150 1.12 13.61 -15.20
CA PHE A 150 1.34 12.72 -16.36
C PHE A 150 2.57 11.78 -16.23
N GLY A 151 2.89 11.35 -15.02
CA GLY A 151 4.08 10.52 -14.77
C GLY A 151 5.41 11.24 -14.94
N LEU A 152 5.46 12.57 -15.13
CA LEU A 152 6.69 13.38 -15.33
C LEU A 152 7.74 13.15 -14.23
N HIS A 153 7.33 12.70 -13.04
CA HIS A 153 8.27 12.33 -11.99
C HIS A 153 9.19 11.16 -12.39
N GLU A 154 8.72 10.20 -13.19
CA GLU A 154 9.54 9.06 -13.64
C GLU A 154 10.61 9.53 -14.63
N TRP A 155 10.24 10.42 -15.55
CA TRP A 155 11.15 11.06 -16.50
C TRP A 155 12.22 11.88 -15.77
N ALA A 156 11.81 12.65 -14.75
CA ALA A 156 12.72 13.42 -13.89
C ALA A 156 13.69 12.55 -13.05
N MET A 157 13.37 11.28 -12.79
CA MET A 157 14.28 10.35 -12.09
C MET A 157 15.46 9.88 -12.97
N VAL A 158 15.35 10.01 -14.30
CA VAL A 158 16.38 9.57 -15.27
C VAL A 158 16.89 10.70 -16.17
N TYR A 159 16.46 11.93 -15.93
CA TYR A 159 16.85 13.13 -16.69
C TYR A 159 18.37 13.33 -16.70
N ARG A 160 18.95 13.44 -17.90
CA ARG A 160 20.39 13.63 -18.17
C ARG A 160 21.31 12.56 -17.57
N GLN A 161 20.82 11.33 -17.37
CA GLN A 161 21.67 10.21 -16.95
C GLN A 161 22.37 9.49 -18.11
N GLY A 162 22.15 9.90 -19.37
CA GLY A 162 22.86 9.33 -20.54
C GLY A 162 22.64 7.83 -20.76
N GLY A 163 21.63 7.23 -20.12
CA GLY A 163 21.35 5.79 -20.15
C GLY A 163 21.85 4.99 -18.93
N ASP A 164 22.55 5.61 -17.99
CA ASP A 164 22.92 4.98 -16.70
C ASP A 164 21.71 4.95 -15.75
N THR A 165 20.72 4.12 -16.10
CA THR A 165 19.49 3.97 -15.31
C THR A 165 19.61 2.78 -14.36
N ARG A 166 18.88 2.83 -13.24
CA ARG A 166 18.87 1.76 -12.22
C ARG A 166 18.31 0.43 -12.72
N HIS A 167 17.68 0.41 -13.90
CA HIS A 167 17.02 -0.76 -14.45
C HIS A 167 17.63 -1.13 -15.81
N SER A 168 17.68 -2.42 -16.10
CA SER A 168 18.25 -2.95 -17.35
C SER A 168 17.33 -2.77 -18.56
N LEU A 169 16.08 -2.35 -18.36
CA LEU A 169 15.12 -2.14 -19.43
C LEU A 169 15.40 -0.80 -20.14
N PRO A 170 15.37 -0.77 -21.49
CA PRO A 170 15.64 0.45 -22.23
C PRO A 170 14.52 1.48 -22.05
N LEU A 171 14.88 2.76 -22.04
CA LEU A 171 13.92 3.86 -22.07
C LEU A 171 13.17 3.87 -23.41
N ARG A 172 11.85 3.99 -23.36
CA ARG A 172 10.99 3.96 -24.57
C ARG A 172 11.35 5.05 -25.59
N LEU A 173 11.74 6.23 -25.14
CA LEU A 173 12.13 7.37 -25.99
C LEU A 173 13.65 7.56 -26.11
N GLY A 174 14.45 6.64 -25.54
CA GLY A 174 15.87 6.86 -25.33
C GLY A 174 16.17 8.03 -24.37
N PRO A 175 17.45 8.27 -24.06
CA PRO A 175 17.86 9.35 -23.16
C PRO A 175 17.46 10.74 -23.69
N GLU A 176 17.75 11.06 -24.95
CA GLU A 176 17.49 12.39 -25.53
C GLU A 176 15.99 12.73 -25.58
N GLY A 177 15.14 11.78 -26.00
CA GLY A 177 13.70 11.98 -26.02
C GLY A 177 13.09 12.11 -24.62
N THR A 178 13.67 11.42 -23.64
CA THR A 178 13.29 11.55 -22.22
C THR A 178 13.62 12.95 -21.70
N ASP A 179 14.82 13.46 -22.02
CA ASP A 179 15.26 14.79 -21.61
C ASP A 179 14.38 15.89 -22.23
N ALA A 180 14.05 15.76 -23.52
CA ALA A 180 13.16 16.69 -24.22
C ALA A 180 11.76 16.76 -23.57
N VAL A 181 11.22 15.64 -23.07
CA VAL A 181 9.93 15.63 -22.35
C VAL A 181 10.02 16.42 -21.05
N VAL A 182 11.10 16.25 -20.27
CA VAL A 182 11.30 16.98 -19.01
C VAL A 182 11.46 18.49 -19.27
N GLU A 183 12.20 18.86 -20.31
CA GLU A 183 12.47 20.26 -20.67
C GLU A 183 11.23 20.98 -21.23
N ALA A 184 10.33 20.26 -21.92
CA ALA A 184 9.13 20.83 -22.53
C ALA A 184 7.93 20.95 -21.58
N HIS A 185 7.98 20.37 -20.38
CA HIS A 185 6.83 20.31 -19.47
C HIS A 185 7.14 20.85 -18.06
N PRO A 186 6.17 21.52 -17.41
CA PRO A 186 6.36 21.98 -16.04
C PRO A 186 6.36 20.80 -15.05
N VAL A 187 7.51 20.53 -14.44
CA VAL A 187 7.64 19.52 -13.38
C VAL A 187 7.11 20.09 -12.07
N ARG A 188 6.13 19.42 -11.46
CA ARG A 188 5.40 19.89 -10.25
C ARG A 188 5.05 18.76 -9.29
N CYS A 189 5.99 17.85 -9.07
CA CYS A 189 5.85 16.77 -8.11
C CYS A 189 5.69 17.35 -6.70
N THR A 190 4.62 16.96 -6.01
CA THR A 190 4.33 17.33 -4.62
C THR A 190 4.74 16.26 -3.61
N HIS A 191 5.02 15.05 -4.08
CA HIS A 191 5.19 13.87 -3.23
C HIS A 191 6.68 13.56 -3.00
N ILE A 192 7.12 13.66 -1.74
CA ILE A 192 8.53 13.53 -1.36
C ILE A 192 9.14 12.19 -1.74
N ASP A 193 8.42 11.08 -1.59
CA ASP A 193 9.00 9.75 -1.87
C ASP A 193 9.20 9.49 -3.36
N ALA A 194 8.61 10.29 -4.24
CA ALA A 194 8.98 10.35 -5.65
C ALA A 194 10.10 11.38 -5.88
N PHE A 195 9.92 12.60 -5.39
CA PHE A 195 10.85 13.71 -5.60
C PHE A 195 12.29 13.40 -5.16
N ARG A 196 12.48 12.67 -4.06
CA ARG A 196 13.81 12.32 -3.55
C ARG A 196 14.65 11.46 -4.50
N PHE A 197 14.04 10.87 -5.53
CA PHE A 197 14.73 10.10 -6.55
C PHE A 197 15.06 10.89 -7.81
N PHE A 198 14.67 12.16 -7.90
CA PHE A 198 15.03 13.02 -9.03
C PHE A 198 16.55 13.14 -9.14
N THR A 199 17.04 13.21 -10.37
CA THR A 199 18.45 13.48 -10.65
C THR A 199 18.82 14.87 -10.11
N PRO A 200 20.09 15.12 -9.76
CA PRO A 200 20.55 16.43 -9.36
C PRO A 200 20.12 17.55 -10.32
N GLU A 201 20.12 17.27 -11.62
CA GLU A 201 19.77 18.17 -12.71
C GLU A 201 18.25 18.41 -12.82
N ALA A 202 17.41 17.43 -12.50
CA ALA A 202 15.95 17.58 -12.54
C ALA A 202 15.35 18.25 -11.31
N ARG A 203 16.00 18.14 -10.14
CA ARG A 203 15.54 18.76 -8.89
C ARG A 203 15.22 20.26 -9.01
N PRO A 204 16.08 21.12 -9.58
CA PRO A 204 15.78 22.54 -9.72
C PRO A 204 14.65 22.85 -10.72
N LEU A 205 14.30 21.90 -11.61
CA LEU A 205 13.19 22.06 -12.55
C LEU A 205 11.82 21.85 -11.89
N ASN A 206 11.78 21.19 -10.74
CA ASN A 206 10.53 21.00 -10.01
C ASN A 206 10.10 22.30 -9.33
N GLN A 207 8.88 22.76 -9.63
CA GLN A 207 8.30 23.99 -9.07
C GLN A 207 8.23 24.00 -7.54
N LEU A 208 8.14 22.80 -6.95
CA LEU A 208 8.12 22.60 -5.50
C LEU A 208 9.41 21.90 -5.09
N GLN A 209 9.79 22.05 -3.82
CA GLN A 209 10.92 21.32 -3.24
C GLN A 209 10.44 20.51 -2.04
N PRO A 210 9.67 19.42 -2.25
CA PRO A 210 9.18 18.62 -1.15
C PRO A 210 10.32 18.12 -0.27
N THR A 211 10.10 18.17 1.04
CA THR A 211 10.89 17.48 2.06
C THR A 211 9.99 16.54 2.84
N ARG A 212 10.57 15.76 3.77
CA ARG A 212 9.76 14.94 4.69
C ARG A 212 8.93 15.84 5.62
N ASP A 213 9.51 16.96 6.07
CA ASP A 213 8.86 17.88 6.99
C ASP A 213 7.68 18.60 6.32
N THR A 214 7.79 18.94 5.03
CA THR A 214 6.72 19.58 4.27
C THR A 214 5.74 18.60 3.63
N GLN A 215 5.87 17.29 3.87
CA GLN A 215 5.03 16.27 3.22
C GLN A 215 3.55 16.54 3.49
N ARG A 216 3.20 16.84 4.74
CA ARG A 216 1.85 17.17 5.15
C ARG A 216 1.30 18.36 4.38
N ASP A 217 2.12 19.35 4.08
CA ASP A 217 1.70 20.63 3.47
C ASP A 217 1.55 20.56 1.95
N LEU A 218 2.34 19.71 1.31
CA LEU A 218 2.42 19.64 -0.16
C LEU A 218 1.60 18.50 -0.77
N GLU A 219 1.38 17.40 -0.06
CA GLU A 219 0.65 16.26 -0.62
C GLU A 219 -0.77 16.62 -1.05
N GLN A 220 -1.23 15.95 -2.11
CA GLN A 220 -2.50 16.23 -2.77
C GLN A 220 -3.10 14.94 -3.37
N PRO A 221 -4.43 14.85 -3.52
CA PRO A 221 -5.12 13.57 -3.74
C PRO A 221 -5.04 13.05 -5.18
N GLY A 222 -4.62 13.87 -6.14
CA GLY A 222 -4.39 13.51 -7.54
C GLY A 222 -3.03 12.88 -7.84
N CYS A 223 -2.15 12.72 -6.84
CA CYS A 223 -0.87 12.05 -7.04
C CYS A 223 -1.06 10.53 -6.99
N LEU A 224 -0.58 9.80 -8.01
CA LEU A 224 -0.58 8.33 -8.01
C LEU A 224 0.06 7.77 -6.73
N HIS A 225 1.17 8.36 -6.29
CA HIS A 225 1.87 7.91 -5.09
C HIS A 225 1.10 8.14 -3.80
N ALA A 226 0.24 9.17 -3.71
CA ALA A 226 -0.66 9.31 -2.57
C ALA A 226 -1.63 8.11 -2.49
N GLY A 227 -2.08 7.59 -3.65
CA GLY A 227 -2.86 6.34 -3.72
C GLY A 227 -2.06 5.10 -3.31
N MET A 228 -0.80 5.00 -3.74
CA MET A 228 0.10 3.90 -3.33
C MET A 228 0.35 3.91 -1.82
N ASP A 229 0.50 5.09 -1.23
CA ASP A 229 0.72 5.29 0.20
C ASP A 229 -0.46 4.83 1.07
N LEU A 230 -1.70 4.94 0.55
CA LEU A 230 -2.88 4.37 1.20
C LEU A 230 -2.77 2.85 1.31
N VAL A 231 -2.39 2.17 0.23
CA VAL A 231 -2.19 0.72 0.21
C VAL A 231 -1.09 0.30 1.19
N ARG A 232 0.01 1.06 1.22
CA ARG A 232 1.09 0.84 2.20
C ARG A 232 0.59 0.99 3.63
N SER A 233 -0.17 2.05 3.93
CA SER A 233 -0.66 2.34 5.28
C SER A 233 -1.60 1.23 5.80
N GLN A 234 -2.40 0.63 4.92
CA GLN A 234 -3.28 -0.49 5.25
C GLN A 234 -2.52 -1.78 5.59
N THR A 235 -1.37 -2.02 4.95
CA THR A 235 -0.58 -3.25 5.13
C THR A 235 0.47 -3.13 6.24
N CYS A 236 0.95 -1.92 6.52
CA CYS A 236 2.01 -1.68 7.50
C CYS A 236 1.52 -1.69 8.96
N SER A 237 0.25 -1.35 9.20
CA SER A 237 -0.40 -1.45 10.51
C SER A 237 -0.37 -2.87 11.08
N SER A 238 -0.32 -3.88 10.20
CA SER A 238 -0.22 -5.31 10.53
C SER A 238 1.21 -5.89 10.59
N ALA A 239 2.26 -5.16 10.16
CA ALA A 239 3.49 -5.81 9.67
C ALA A 239 4.81 -5.60 10.44
N ARG A 240 4.89 -4.79 11.51
CA ARG A 240 6.14 -4.69 12.29
C ARG A 240 6.31 -5.87 13.25
N THR A 241 6.63 -7.04 12.67
CA THR A 241 7.20 -8.18 13.36
C THR A 241 8.64 -8.32 12.89
N GLU A 242 9.58 -8.24 13.84
CA GLU A 242 11.03 -8.52 13.69
C GLU A 242 11.86 -7.45 12.95
N ALA A 243 12.48 -6.54 13.70
CA ALA A 243 13.66 -5.81 13.25
C ALA A 243 14.66 -5.66 14.41
N GLY A 244 15.15 -6.80 14.90
CA GLY A 244 16.25 -6.90 15.87
C GLY A 244 17.52 -7.43 15.21
N ARG A 245 17.95 -6.85 14.08
CA ARG A 245 19.31 -6.92 13.47
C ARG A 245 19.22 -6.56 11.99
N MET A 246 19.31 -5.27 11.66
CA MET A 246 19.90 -4.88 10.37
C MET A 246 20.46 -3.47 10.48
N ARG A 247 21.76 -3.35 10.19
CA ARG A 247 22.48 -2.08 10.10
C ARG A 247 22.04 -1.39 8.81
N GLN A 248 20.97 -0.62 8.89
CA GLN A 248 20.64 0.60 8.12
C GLN A 248 19.15 0.88 8.35
N PRO A 249 18.74 2.13 8.63
CA PRO A 249 17.36 2.44 8.95
C PRO A 249 16.55 2.37 7.65
N VAL A 250 15.94 1.22 7.40
CA VAL A 250 14.85 1.12 6.42
C VAL A 250 13.72 1.96 7.00
N LYS A 251 13.54 3.17 6.44
CA LYS A 251 12.47 4.13 6.69
C LYS A 251 11.13 3.53 6.25
N ALA A 252 10.72 2.42 6.86
CA ALA A 252 9.65 1.59 6.32
C ALA A 252 8.27 1.95 6.83
N CYS A 253 8.14 2.75 7.89
CA CYS A 253 6.87 3.38 8.28
C CYS A 253 7.18 4.47 9.32
N ALA A 254 7.15 5.74 8.90
CA ALA A 254 6.89 6.85 9.82
C ALA A 254 5.46 6.68 10.35
#